data_AF-A0A7S4GM07-F1
#
_entry.id   AF-A0A7S4GM07-F1
#
_cell.length_a   1.000
_cell.length_b   1.000
_cell.length_c   1.000
_cell.angle_alpha   90.00
_cell.angle_beta   90.00
_cell.angle_gamma   90.00
#
_symmetry.space_group_name_H-M   'P 1'
#
loop_
_entity.id
_entity.type
_entity.pdbx_description
1 polymer ?
#
loop_
_entity_poly.entity_id
_entity_poly.type
_entity_poly.pdbx_seq_one_letter_code
_entity_poly.pdbx_strand_id
1 'polypeptide(L)'
;FFSVNYCTMSDQVNADNIDMAQVSMSFEEEVSALVQEAVKDVISPTSAYNHTKVGLWVNMICEGIMKKLMELKMPRKYIVNCTVLQRNGAGLHTATSCHWDTEGDGCYTHKVEFKTLICIATVYGLQL
;
A
#
# COMPACT_ATOMS: atom_id res chain seq x y z
N PHE A 1 -9.38 14.93 -10.22
CA PHE A 1 -7.97 14.59 -10.51
C PHE A 1 -7.73 13.20 -9.97
N PHE A 2 -7.89 12.23 -10.87
CA PHE A 2 -8.15 10.84 -10.56
C PHE A 2 -6.91 10.13 -10.00
N SER A 3 -7.07 9.45 -8.86
CA SER A 3 -6.21 8.33 -8.50
C SER A 3 -6.89 7.11 -9.10
N VAL A 4 -6.37 6.62 -10.23
CA VAL A 4 -6.91 5.41 -10.85
C VAL A 4 -6.11 4.22 -10.31
N ASN A 5 -6.63 3.58 -9.26
CA ASN A 5 -6.19 2.24 -8.88
C ASN A 5 -6.86 1.25 -9.84
N TYR A 6 -6.21 0.94 -10.97
CA TYR A 6 -6.57 -0.25 -11.74
C TYR A 6 -5.83 -1.46 -11.15
N CYS A 7 -6.39 -2.02 -10.09
CA CYS A 7 -6.31 -3.47 -9.92
C CYS A 7 -7.48 -4.06 -10.74
N THR A 8 -7.26 -4.36 -12.01
CA THR A 8 -8.22 -5.10 -12.85
C THR A 8 -7.52 -6.39 -13.25
N MET A 9 -8.05 -7.60 -13.07
CA MET A 9 -9.43 -8.09 -13.03
C MET A 9 -9.57 -8.96 -11.76
N SER A 10 -10.65 -8.93 -10.97
CA SER A 10 -12.05 -9.12 -11.31
C SER A 10 -12.91 -8.66 -10.13
N ASP A 11 -13.95 -7.85 -10.36
CA ASP A 11 -15.13 -7.82 -9.49
C ASP A 11 -16.27 -7.06 -10.19
N GLN A 12 -17.07 -7.80 -10.96
CA GLN A 12 -18.50 -7.51 -11.05
C GLN A 12 -19.16 -8.28 -9.90
N VAL A 13 -19.16 -7.69 -8.70
CA VAL A 13 -19.97 -8.22 -7.59
C VAL A 13 -21.43 -7.94 -7.93
N ASN A 14 -22.09 -8.96 -8.47
CA ASN A 14 -23.54 -9.00 -8.56
C ASN A 14 -24.08 -9.03 -7.12
N ALA A 15 -24.75 -7.96 -6.72
CA ALA A 15 -25.42 -7.85 -5.44
C ALA A 15 -26.63 -8.79 -5.44
N ASP A 16 -26.43 -10.05 -5.06
CA ASP A 16 -27.45 -10.96 -4.55
C ASP A 16 -26.77 -12.23 -3.97
N ASN A 17 -27.06 -12.50 -2.68
CA ASN A 17 -26.73 -13.68 -1.85
C ASN A 17 -25.62 -13.52 -0.81
N ILE A 18 -26.03 -13.15 0.40
CA ILE A 18 -25.26 -13.31 1.63
C ILE A 18 -25.46 -14.76 2.09
N ASP A 19 -24.48 -15.62 1.81
CA ASP A 19 -24.35 -16.93 2.46
C ASP A 19 -23.15 -16.88 3.43
N MET A 20 -23.36 -17.38 4.65
CA MET A 20 -22.43 -17.32 5.78
C MET A 20 -21.27 -18.31 5.61
N ALA A 21 -20.36 -18.05 4.67
CA ALA A 21 -19.13 -18.81 4.48
C ALA A 21 -17.93 -18.03 5.03
N GLN A 22 -17.36 -18.56 6.12
CA GLN A 22 -16.00 -18.34 6.63
C GLN A 22 -15.30 -17.06 6.15
N VAL A 23 -15.39 -15.97 6.93
CA VAL A 23 -14.70 -14.71 6.62
C VAL A 23 -13.18 -14.92 6.73
N SER A 24 -12.56 -15.37 5.65
CA SER A 24 -11.12 -15.27 5.46
C SER A 24 -10.79 -13.78 5.32
N MET A 25 -10.08 -13.22 6.30
CA MET A 25 -9.64 -11.83 6.26
C MET A 25 -8.83 -11.58 4.99
N SER A 26 -9.15 -10.51 4.27
CA SER A 26 -8.48 -10.20 3.01
C SER A 26 -7.03 -9.77 3.25
N PHE A 27 -6.16 -9.97 2.24
CA PHE A 27 -4.77 -9.48 2.29
C PHE A 27 -4.69 -7.98 2.59
N GLU A 28 -5.63 -7.20 2.03
CA GLU A 28 -5.72 -5.77 2.27
C GLU A 28 -5.95 -5.43 3.74
N GLU A 29 -6.89 -6.11 4.40
CA GLU A 29 -7.20 -5.89 5.81
C GLU A 29 -6.00 -6.24 6.70
N GLU A 30 -5.34 -7.37 6.43
CA GLU A 30 -4.15 -7.82 7.18
C GLU A 30 -3.00 -6.80 7.12
N VAL A 31 -2.74 -6.25 5.94
CA VAL A 31 -1.58 -5.37 5.70
C VAL A 31 -1.90 -3.89 5.96
N SER A 32 -3.18 -3.51 5.95
CA SER A 32 -3.60 -2.10 6.05
C SER A 32 -3.07 -1.38 7.29
N ALA A 33 -3.26 -1.96 8.47
CA ALA A 33 -2.87 -1.36 9.74
C ALA A 33 -1.34 -1.22 9.86
N LEU A 34 -0.62 -2.25 9.41
CA LEU A 34 0.83 -2.34 9.42
C LEU A 34 1.47 -1.24 8.58
N VAL A 35 1.00 -1.06 7.35
CA VAL A 35 1.52 -0.04 6.42
C VAL A 35 1.21 1.35 6.95
N GLN A 36 -0.01 1.57 7.45
CA GLN A 36 -0.40 2.86 8.01
C GLN A 36 0.47 3.25 9.21
N GLU A 37 0.77 2.31 10.10
CA GLU A 37 1.62 2.55 11.26
C GLU A 37 3.06 2.84 10.83
N ALA A 38 3.64 2.02 9.93
CA ALA A 38 5.01 2.23 9.45
C ALA A 38 5.19 3.59 8.75
N VAL A 39 4.19 4.07 8.00
CA VAL A 39 4.24 5.41 7.38
C VAL A 39 4.14 6.51 8.45
N LYS A 40 3.27 6.35 9.45
CA LYS A 40 3.10 7.33 10.55
C LYS A 40 4.35 7.44 11.42
N ASP A 41 5.08 6.35 11.61
CA ASP A 41 6.32 6.32 12.42
C ASP A 41 7.44 7.17 11.79
N VAL A 42 7.46 7.26 10.45
CA VAL A 42 8.52 7.97 9.71
C VAL A 42 8.11 9.39 9.35
N ILE A 43 6.86 9.60 8.92
CA ILE A 43 6.39 10.89 8.41
C ILE A 43 5.19 11.36 9.23
N SER A 44 5.36 12.48 9.92
CA SER A 44 4.30 13.14 10.68
C SER A 44 3.61 14.25 9.87
N PRO A 45 2.38 14.65 10.24
CA PRO A 45 1.67 15.76 9.58
C PRO A 45 2.41 17.12 9.66
N THR A 46 3.29 17.28 10.63
CA THR A 46 4.11 18.49 10.84
C THR A 46 5.41 18.47 10.04
N SER A 47 5.76 17.34 9.42
CA SER A 47 6.98 17.20 8.63
C SER A 47 6.86 18.00 7.33
N ALA A 48 7.81 18.90 7.10
CA ALA A 48 7.95 19.63 5.85
C ALA A 48 8.80 18.85 4.86
N TYR A 49 8.43 18.89 3.57
CA TYR A 49 9.22 18.27 2.51
C TYR A 49 10.68 18.73 2.54
N ASN A 50 11.61 17.77 2.56
CA ASN A 50 13.04 18.03 2.46
C ASN A 50 13.68 16.99 1.55
N HIS A 51 14.18 17.43 0.39
CA HIS A 51 14.73 16.56 -0.65
C HIS A 51 15.84 15.63 -0.12
N THR A 52 16.71 16.13 0.76
CA THR A 52 17.81 15.34 1.35
C THR A 52 17.31 14.22 2.27
N LYS A 53 16.13 14.40 2.90
CA LYS A 53 15.54 13.40 3.81
C LYS A 53 14.66 12.38 3.11
N VAL A 54 14.18 12.67 1.90
CA VAL A 54 13.24 11.79 1.17
C VAL A 54 13.81 10.38 0.98
N GLY A 55 15.07 10.25 0.57
CA GLY A 55 15.70 8.93 0.39
C GLY A 55 15.73 8.11 1.69
N LEU A 56 16.04 8.77 2.82
CA LEU A 56 16.02 8.15 4.14
C LEU A 56 14.59 7.71 4.52
N TRP A 57 13.60 8.58 4.32
CA TRP A 57 12.21 8.26 4.65
C TRP A 57 11.69 7.06 3.85
N VAL A 58 11.97 7.02 2.54
CA VAL A 58 11.58 5.90 1.68
C VAL A 58 12.19 4.59 2.19
N ASN A 59 13.48 4.57 2.50
CA ASN A 59 14.15 3.38 3.03
C ASN A 59 13.56 2.96 4.37
N MET A 60 13.38 3.90 5.31
CA MET A 60 12.80 3.60 6.64
C MET A 60 11.37 3.04 6.54
N ILE A 61 10.54 3.58 5.63
CA ILE A 61 9.18 3.08 5.40
C ILE A 61 9.22 1.67 4.83
N CYS A 62 10.01 1.44 3.78
CA CYS A 62 10.12 0.12 3.15
C CYS A 62 10.64 -0.94 4.13
N GLU A 63 11.69 -0.62 4.88
CA GLU A 63 12.26 -1.51 5.91
C GLU A 63 11.26 -1.77 7.05
N GLY A 64 10.57 -0.73 7.53
CA GLY A 64 9.57 -0.85 8.57
C GLY A 64 8.39 -1.73 8.16
N ILE A 65 7.88 -1.57 6.93
CA ILE A 65 6.84 -2.42 6.37
C ILE A 65 7.36 -3.86 6.25
N MET A 66 8.53 -4.07 5.63
CA MET A 66 9.09 -5.41 5.43
C MET A 66 9.30 -6.15 6.75
N LYS A 67 9.81 -5.45 7.77
CA LYS A 67 10.03 -6.03 9.10
C LYS A 67 8.73 -6.54 9.72
N LYS A 68 7.69 -5.71 9.73
CA LYS A 68 6.38 -6.10 10.27
C LYS A 68 5.74 -7.23 9.45
N LEU A 69 5.93 -7.25 8.13
CA LEU A 69 5.43 -8.33 7.27
C LEU A 69 6.12 -9.67 7.59
N MET A 70 7.43 -9.66 7.84
CA MET A 70 8.17 -10.86 8.25
C MET A 70 7.69 -11.42 9.60
N GLU A 71 7.16 -10.57 10.49
CA GLU A 71 6.62 -10.99 11.79
C GLU A 71 5.30 -11.78 11.66
N LEU A 72 4.56 -11.62 10.55
CA LEU A 72 3.34 -12.40 10.26
C LEU A 72 3.65 -13.87 9.98
N LYS A 73 4.91 -14.22 9.66
CA LYS A 73 5.39 -15.59 9.40
C LYS A 73 4.58 -16.38 8.35
N MET A 74 3.87 -15.67 7.48
CA MET A 74 3.14 -16.28 6.37
C MET A 74 4.11 -16.57 5.22
N PRO A 75 4.09 -17.77 4.63
CA PRO A 75 4.97 -18.12 3.52
C PRO A 75 4.50 -17.42 2.24
N ARG A 76 4.95 -16.18 2.04
CA ARG A 76 4.63 -15.34 0.88
C ARG A 76 5.86 -14.58 0.42
N LYS A 77 5.89 -14.20 -0.85
CA LYS A 77 6.87 -13.23 -1.38
C LYS A 77 6.27 -11.83 -1.27
N TYR A 78 6.98 -10.92 -0.63
CA TYR A 78 6.53 -9.54 -0.46
C TYR A 78 7.33 -8.58 -1.33
N ILE A 79 6.63 -7.64 -1.97
CA ILE A 79 7.23 -6.53 -2.70
C ILE A 79 6.67 -5.24 -2.10
N VAL A 80 7.53 -4.33 -1.69
CA VAL A 80 7.15 -3.02 -1.12
C VAL A 80 7.68 -1.92 -2.03
N ASN A 81 6.79 -1.03 -2.45
CA ASN A 81 7.11 0.17 -3.22
C ASN A 81 6.67 1.41 -2.44
N CYS A 82 7.58 2.36 -2.19
CA CYS A 82 7.26 3.62 -1.53
C CYS A 82 7.71 4.80 -2.39
N THR A 83 6.82 5.75 -2.61
CA THR A 83 7.07 6.99 -3.36
C THR A 83 6.68 8.19 -2.51
N VAL A 84 7.64 9.09 -2.26
CA VAL A 84 7.42 10.35 -1.53
C VAL A 84 7.71 11.52 -2.45
N LEU A 85 6.73 12.44 -2.59
CA LEU A 85 6.77 13.54 -3.53
C LEU A 85 6.48 14.88 -2.84
N GLN A 86 7.02 15.97 -3.38
CA GLN A 86 6.66 17.32 -2.95
C GLN A 86 5.28 17.71 -3.50
N ARG A 87 4.42 18.26 -2.64
CA ARG A 87 3.15 18.85 -3.05
C ARG A 87 3.37 20.29 -3.49
N ASN A 88 3.41 20.52 -4.80
CA ASN A 88 3.62 21.85 -5.40
C ASN A 88 2.50 22.24 -6.39
N GLY A 89 1.36 21.55 -6.34
CA GLY A 89 0.24 21.77 -7.26
C GLY A 89 0.38 21.09 -8.63
N ALA A 90 1.47 20.36 -8.87
CA ALA A 90 1.58 19.48 -10.03
C ALA A 90 0.68 18.25 -9.88
N GLY A 91 0.19 17.73 -11.00
CA GLY A 91 -0.53 16.45 -11.04
C GLY A 91 0.40 15.27 -10.85
N LEU A 92 -0.12 14.20 -10.26
CA LEU A 92 0.57 12.91 -10.10
C LEU A 92 -0.34 11.80 -10.62
N HIS A 93 0.20 10.95 -11.49
CA HIS A 93 -0.46 9.75 -11.97
C HIS A 93 0.45 8.54 -11.74
N THR A 94 0.01 7.66 -10.86
CA THR A 94 0.67 6.37 -10.59
C THR A 94 -0.33 5.27 -10.94
N ALA A 95 0.09 4.34 -11.79
CA ALA A 95 -0.68 3.16 -12.14
C ALA A 95 0.21 1.94 -12.03
N THR A 96 -0.36 0.82 -11.58
CA THR A 96 0.34 -0.44 -11.43
C THR A 96 -0.54 -1.54 -11.99
N SER A 97 0.02 -2.45 -12.77
CA SER A 97 -0.71 -3.58 -13.35
C SER A 97 0.05 -4.85 -13.05
N CYS A 98 -0.67 -5.89 -12.63
CA CYS A 98 -0.11 -7.16 -12.23
C CYS A 98 -0.87 -8.30 -12.94
N HIS A 99 -0.17 -9.39 -13.20
CA HIS A 99 -0.77 -10.65 -13.63
C HIS A 99 -0.41 -11.69 -12.59
N TRP A 100 -1.40 -12.16 -11.86
CA TRP A 100 -1.24 -12.90 -10.60
C TRP A 100 -2.47 -13.77 -10.33
N ASP A 101 -2.41 -14.63 -9.32
CA ASP A 101 -3.53 -15.47 -8.90
C ASP A 101 -4.52 -14.68 -8.03
N THR A 102 -5.80 -14.68 -8.38
CA THR A 102 -6.84 -13.90 -7.68
C THR A 102 -7.23 -14.46 -6.31
N GLU A 103 -6.95 -15.74 -6.05
CA GLU A 103 -7.24 -16.36 -4.76
C GLU A 103 -6.06 -16.21 -3.78
N GLY A 104 -4.83 -16.41 -4.28
CA GLY A 104 -3.62 -16.37 -3.47
C GLY A 104 -3.01 -14.98 -3.33
N ASP A 105 -2.99 -14.17 -4.38
CA ASP A 105 -2.19 -12.95 -4.45
C ASP A 105 -3.00 -11.69 -4.12
N GLY A 106 -2.32 -10.65 -3.64
CA GLY A 106 -2.99 -9.40 -3.28
C GLY A 106 -2.06 -8.20 -3.21
N CYS A 107 -2.64 -7.00 -3.26
CA CYS A 107 -1.92 -5.76 -3.05
C CYS A 107 -2.71 -4.81 -2.18
N TYR A 108 -2.00 -3.96 -1.46
CA TYR A 108 -2.57 -2.87 -0.71
C TYR A 108 -1.83 -1.57 -1.04
N THR A 109 -2.56 -0.52 -1.37
CA THR A 109 -1.99 0.82 -1.60
C THR A 109 -2.49 1.80 -0.56
N HIS A 110 -1.56 2.33 0.24
CA HIS A 110 -1.81 3.42 1.17
C HIS A 110 -1.32 4.76 0.59
N LYS A 111 -2.25 5.70 0.41
CA LYS A 111 -1.95 7.06 -0.01
C LYS A 111 -2.25 8.03 1.13
N VAL A 112 -1.25 8.81 1.52
CA VAL A 112 -1.39 9.91 2.48
C VAL A 112 -0.97 11.23 1.85
N GLU A 113 -1.79 12.25 2.05
CA GLU A 113 -1.52 13.61 1.57
C GLU A 113 -1.38 14.56 2.75
N PHE A 114 -0.25 15.26 2.81
CA PHE A 114 -0.04 16.34 3.76
C PHE A 114 -0.01 17.70 3.05
N LYS A 115 0.29 18.76 3.80
CA LYS A 115 0.36 20.13 3.27
C LYS A 115 1.47 20.32 2.25
N THR A 116 2.64 19.71 2.48
CA THR A 116 3.85 19.96 1.65
C THR A 116 4.35 18.73 0.91
N LEU A 117 3.81 17.54 1.21
CA LEU A 117 4.27 16.28 0.63
C LEU A 117 3.12 15.28 0.47
N ILE A 118 3.32 14.34 -0.45
CA ILE A 118 2.44 13.20 -0.71
C ILE A 118 3.29 11.93 -0.55
N CYS A 119 2.77 10.93 0.16
CA CYS A 119 3.42 9.63 0.27
C CYS A 119 2.45 8.55 -0.20
N ILE A 120 2.94 7.66 -1.08
CA ILE A 120 2.22 6.51 -1.60
C ILE A 120 3.08 5.29 -1.28
N ALA A 121 2.51 4.33 -0.55
CA ALA A 121 3.15 3.05 -0.26
C ALA A 121 2.25 1.93 -0.78
N THR A 122 2.80 1.07 -1.64
CA THR A 122 2.10 -0.09 -2.20
C THR A 122 2.85 -1.35 -1.79
N VAL A 123 2.11 -2.33 -1.26
CA VAL A 123 2.61 -3.64 -0.90
C VAL A 123 1.94 -4.68 -1.78
N TYR A 124 2.72 -5.62 -2.30
CA TYR A 124 2.24 -6.81 -3.00
C TYR A 124 2.63 -8.04 -2.19
N GLY A 125 1.68 -8.95 -2.01
CA GLY A 125 1.91 -10.27 -1.42
C GLY A 125 1.57 -11.33 -2.45
N LEU A 126 2.56 -12.15 -2.78
CA LEU A 126 2.41 -13.28 -3.69
C LEU A 126 2.44 -14.57 -2.88
N GLN A 127 1.38 -15.37 -2.99
CA GLN A 127 1.30 -16.69 -2.39
C GLN A 127 2.36 -17.61 -3.01
N LEU A 128 3.04 -18.36 -2.15
CA LEU A 128 4.00 -19.40 -2.55
C LEU A 128 3.30 -20.75 -2.74
#